data_AF-A0AA41UC03-F1
#
_entry.id   AF-A0AA41UC03-F1
#
_cell.length_a   1.000
_cell.length_b   1.000
_cell.length_c   1.000
_cell.angle_alpha   90.00
_cell.angle_beta   90.00
_cell.angle_gamma   90.00
#
_symmetry.space_group_name_H-M   'P 1'
#
loop_
_entity.id
_entity.type
_entity.pdbx_description
1 polymer ?
#
loop_
_entity_poly.entity_id
_entity_poly.type
_entity_poly.pdbx_seq_one_letter_code
_entity_poly.pdbx_strand_id
1 'polypeptide(L)' 'MTAVILRVLIYVVIAGAVYFGIRKIWRDWKQQFRDIDREQHKRDLREREQPDVITLRRDGDGVFRANGDKGDDRGPRA' A
#
# COMPACT_ATOMS: atom_id res chain seq x y z
N MET A 1 7.03 22.66 -48.40
CA MET A 1 7.19 22.93 -46.95
C MET A 1 5.86 22.84 -46.19
N THR A 2 4.75 23.33 -46.74
CA THR A 2 3.39 23.26 -46.16
C THR A 2 2.91 21.84 -45.83
N ALA A 3 3.12 20.86 -46.73
CA ALA A 3 2.72 19.46 -46.48
C ALA A 3 3.50 18.80 -45.32
N VAL A 4 4.76 19.20 -45.10
CA VAL A 4 5.58 18.71 -43.98
C VAL A 4 5.08 19.32 -42.67
N ILE A 5 4.79 20.62 -42.66
CA ILE A 5 4.21 21.32 -41.51
C ILE A 5 2.88 20.70 -41.11
N LEU A 6 1.99 20.42 -42.06
CA LEU A 6 0.69 19.80 -41.79
C LEU A 6 0.82 18.41 -41.16
N ARG A 7 1.75 17.58 -41.67
CA ARG A 7 2.04 16.25 -41.08
C ARG A 7 2.55 16.35 -39.65
N VAL A 8 3.50 17.25 -39.39
CA VAL A 8 4.04 17.45 -38.04
C VAL A 8 2.94 17.91 -37.08
N LEU A 9 2.07 18.82 -37.52
CA LEU A 9 0.96 19.32 -36.71
C LEU A 9 -0.01 18.19 -36.31
N ILE A 10 -0.33 17.30 -37.25
CA ILE A 10 -1.17 16.12 -36.99
C ILE A 10 -0.51 15.19 -35.95
N TYR A 11 0.78 14.89 -36.11
CA TYR A 11 1.50 14.04 -35.15
C TYR A 11 1.55 14.66 -33.75
N VAL A 12 1.74 15.97 -33.65
CA VAL A 12 1.74 16.69 -32.36
C VAL A 12 0.37 16.60 -31.69
N VAL A 13 -0.72 16.76 -32.45
CA VAL A 13 -2.08 16.64 -31.90
C VAL A 13 -2.36 15.22 -31.42
N ILE A 14 -2.00 14.21 -32.20
CA ILE A 14 -2.18 12.80 -31.83
C ILE A 14 -1.35 12.47 -30.59
N ALA A 15 -0.06 12.83 -30.58
CA ALA A 15 0.83 12.61 -29.44
C ALA A 15 0.33 13.34 -28.19
N GLY A 16 -0.19 14.56 -28.35
CA GLY A 16 -0.83 15.31 -27.27
C GLY A 16 -2.05 14.60 -26.71
N ALA A 17 -2.95 14.12 -27.56
CA ALA A 17 -4.14 13.38 -27.14
C ALA A 17 -3.79 12.08 -26.39
N VAL A 18 -2.81 11.32 -26.91
CA VAL A 18 -2.31 10.10 -26.25
C VAL A 18 -1.68 10.43 -24.90
N TYR A 19 -0.82 11.46 -24.83
CA TYR A 19 -0.18 11.89 -23.59
C TYR A 19 -1.21 12.32 -22.52
N PHE A 20 -2.21 13.11 -22.90
CA PHE A 20 -3.28 13.51 -21.99
C PHE A 20 -4.13 12.31 -21.52
N GLY A 21 -4.42 11.37 -22.41
CA GLY A 21 -5.12 10.12 -22.08
C GLY A 21 -4.36 9.29 -21.04
N ILE A 22 -3.09 8.99 -21.31
CA ILE A 22 -2.23 8.23 -20.40
C ILE A 22 -2.06 8.96 -19.07
N ARG A 23 -1.83 10.28 -19.10
CA ARG A 23 -1.64 11.08 -17.88
C ARG A 23 -2.88 11.07 -16.99
N LYS A 24 -4.08 11.13 -17.58
CA LYS A 24 -5.35 11.05 -16.83
C LYS A 24 -5.47 9.68 -16.14
N ILE A 25 -5.25 8.60 -16.89
CA ILE A 25 -5.32 7.22 -16.39
C ILE A 25 -4.33 7.01 -15.24
N TRP A 26 -3.08 7.44 -15.41
CA TRP A 26 -2.05 7.34 -14.37
C TRP A 26 -2.42 8.08 -13.08
N ARG A 27 -3.02 9.26 -13.19
CA ARG A 27 -3.47 10.03 -12.02
C ARG A 27 -4.58 9.29 -11.29
N ASP A 28 -5.53 8.73 -12.03
CA ASP A 28 -6.70 8.05 -11.48
C ASP A 28 -6.29 6.71 -10.82
N TRP A 29 -5.32 5.99 -11.38
CA TRP A 29 -4.78 4.76 -10.78
C TRP A 29 -4.06 5.05 -9.46
N LYS A 30 -3.20 6.07 -9.42
CA LYS A 30 -2.48 6.45 -8.18
C LYS A 30 -3.44 6.86 -7.06
N GLN A 31 -4.57 7.46 -7.39
CA GLN A 31 -5.57 7.86 -6.41
C GLN A 31 -6.33 6.64 -5.86
N GLN A 32 -6.76 5.72 -6.72
CA GLN A 32 -7.45 4.49 -6.30
C GLN A 32 -6.60 3.62 -5.36
N PHE A 33 -5.32 3.42 -5.65
CA PHE A 33 -4.44 2.65 -4.75
C PHE A 33 -4.30 3.30 -3.37
N ARG A 34 -4.18 4.63 -3.32
CA ARG A 34 -4.04 5.35 -2.04
C ARG A 34 -5.31 5.26 -1.18
N ASP A 35 -6.48 5.23 -1.82
CA ASP A 35 -7.75 5.12 -1.10
C ASP A 35 -7.94 3.70 -0.54
N ILE A 36 -7.58 2.67 -1.32
CA ILE A 36 -7.58 1.26 -0.88
C ILE A 36 -6.61 1.06 0.30
N ASP A 37 -5.36 1.53 0.20
CA ASP A 37 -4.36 1.41 1.27
C ASP A 37 -4.84 2.09 2.56
N ARG A 38 -5.49 3.25 2.44
CA ARG A 38 -6.01 4.00 3.59
C ARG A 38 -7.18 3.27 4.25
N GLU A 39 -8.05 2.63 3.48
CA GLU A 39 -9.17 1.85 4.04
C GLU A 39 -8.70 0.55 4.70
N GLN A 40 -7.70 -0.12 4.13
CA GLN A 40 -7.10 -1.31 4.74
C GLN A 40 -6.39 -0.94 6.04
N HIS A 41 -5.54 0.10 6.02
CA HIS A 41 -4.83 0.54 7.22
C HIS A 41 -5.76 0.91 8.39
N LYS A 42 -6.90 1.55 8.09
CA LYS A 42 -7.90 1.89 9.11
C LYS A 42 -8.59 0.66 9.71
N ARG A 43 -8.80 -0.40 8.91
CA ARG A 43 -9.36 -1.67 9.39
C ARG A 43 -8.36 -2.37 10.29
N ASP A 44 -7.10 -2.48 9.85
CA ASP A 44 -6.03 -3.10 10.63
C ASP A 44 -5.82 -2.40 11.98
N LEU A 45 -5.89 -1.06 12.03
CA LEU A 45 -5.78 -0.32 13.29
C LEU A 45 -6.96 -0.59 14.23
N ARG A 46 -8.19 -0.66 13.71
CA ARG A 46 -9.39 -0.99 14.51
C ARG A 46 -9.34 -2.41 15.07
N GLU A 47 -8.82 -3.36 14.29
CA GLU A 47 -8.66 -4.73 14.76
C GLU A 47 -7.59 -4.81 15.85
N ARG A 48 -6.49 -4.05 15.74
CA ARG A 48 -5.44 -3.99 16.78
C ARG A 48 -5.88 -3.32 18.08
N GLU A 49 -6.87 -2.45 18.05
CA GLU A 49 -7.44 -1.81 19.24
C GLU A 49 -8.42 -2.74 19.99
N GLN A 50 -8.79 -3.89 19.43
CA GLN A 50 -9.65 -4.83 20.13
C GLN A 50 -8.94 -5.43 21.36
N PRO A 51 -9.62 -5.52 22.50
CA PRO A 51 -9.04 -6.01 23.75
C PRO A 51 -8.60 -7.49 23.69
N ASP A 52 -9.11 -8.26 22.73
CA ASP A 52 -8.72 -9.67 22.48
C ASP A 52 -7.44 -9.81 21.65
N VAL A 53 -6.94 -8.73 21.04
CA VAL A 53 -5.75 -8.79 20.18
C VAL A 53 -4.49 -8.52 21.01
N ILE A 54 -3.78 -9.61 21.31
CA ILE A 54 -2.54 -9.57 22.09
C ILE A 54 -1.36 -9.34 21.15
N THR A 55 -0.57 -8.29 21.41
CA THR A 55 0.68 -8.06 20.69
C THR A 55 1.76 -9.02 21.20
N LEU A 56 2.33 -9.81 20.29
CA LEU A 56 3.47 -10.66 20.59
C LEU A 56 4.76 -9.84 20.54
N ARG A 57 5.53 -9.82 21.64
CA ARG A 57 6.87 -9.23 21.67
C ARG A 57 7.89 -10.33 21.38
N ARG A 58 8.88 -10.01 20.55
CA ARG A 58 10.02 -10.89 20.30
C ARG A 58 11.00 -10.76 21.46
N ASP A 59 11.28 -11.86 22.12
CA ASP A 59 12.25 -11.93 23.21
C ASP A 59 13.67 -12.12 22.67
N GLY A 60 14.67 -11.96 23.56
CA GLY A 60 16.10 -12.04 23.20
C GLY A 60 16.54 -13.42 22.73
N ASP A 61 15.77 -14.46 23.05
CA ASP A 61 15.92 -15.85 22.58
C ASP A 61 15.31 -16.07 21.18
N GLY A 62 14.65 -15.05 20.62
CA GLY A 62 14.01 -15.08 19.31
C GLY A 62 12.59 -15.65 19.31
N VAL A 63 12.04 -16.05 20.46
CA VAL A 63 10.67 -16.55 20.62
C VAL A 63 9.71 -15.36 20.77
N PHE A 64 8.51 -15.47 20.21
CA PHE A 64 7.46 -14.46 20.34
C PHE A 64 6.50 -14.85 21.47
N ARG A 65 6.39 -14.00 22.50
CA ARG A 65 5.50 -14.22 23.65
C ARG A 65 4.52 -13.08 23.83
N ALA A 66 3.37 -13.38 24.44
CA ALA A 66 2.35 -12.39 24.77
C ALA A 66 2.91 -11.35 25.76
N ASN A 67 2.66 -10.06 25.50
CA ASN A 67 2.98 -9.00 26.46
C ASN A 67 2.23 -9.24 27.79
N GLY A 68 2.97 -9.55 28.85
CA GLY A 68 2.41 -9.81 30.19
C GLY A 68 2.79 -11.18 30.75
N ASP A 69 3.18 -12.12 29.89
CA ASP A 69 3.69 -13.42 30.31
C ASP A 69 5.21 -13.30 30.54
N LYS A 70 5.59 -12.63 31.64
CA LYS A 70 6.95 -12.76 32.17
C LYS A 70 7.08 -14.21 32.61
N GLY A 71 7.71 -15.01 31.75
CA GLY A 71 7.79 -16.46 31.83
C GLY A 71 7.78 -17.01 33.25
N ASP A 72 6.78 -17.82 33.56
CA ASP A 72 6.95 -18.88 34.53
C ASP A 72 8.08 -19.77 33.99
N ASP A 73 9.21 -19.71 34.67
CA ASP A 73 10.46 -20.42 34.39
C ASP A 73 10.34 -21.93 34.72
N ARG A 74 9.18 -22.51 34.44
CA ARG A 74 8.86 -23.92 34.61
C ARG A 74 8.52 -24.50 33.24
N GLY A 75 9.56 -24.99 32.58
CA GLY A 75 9.44 -25.78 31.36
C GLY A 75 8.41 -26.92 31.50
N PRO A 76 7.93 -27.45 30.37
CA PRO A 76 6.82 -28.40 30.33
C PRO A 76 7.14 -29.61 31.22
N ARG A 77 6.34 -29.80 32.27
CA ARG A 77 6.38 -31.03 33.06
C ARG A 77 5.81 -32.15 32.19
N ALA A 78 6.70 -33.07 31.83
CA ALA A 78 6.38 -34.32 31.16
C ALA A 78 5.44 -35.20 32.01
#